data_AF-A0A9E1ZYT5-F1
#
_entry.id   AF-A0A9E1ZYT5-F1
#
_cell.length_a   1.000
_cell.length_b   1.000
_cell.length_c   1.000
_cell.angle_alpha   90.00
_cell.angle_beta   90.00
_cell.angle_gamma   90.00
#
_symmetry.space_group_name_H-M   'P 1'
#
loop_
_entity.id
_entity.type
_entity.pdbx_description
1 polymer ?
#
loop_
_entity_poly.entity_id
_entity_poly.type
_entity_poly.pdbx_seq_one_letter_code
_entity_poly.pdbx_strand_id
1 'polypeptide(L)'
;MKEEISQMLGAIAGDIIGSVYEHNNIKSKDFPLFGPNCTFTDDTVMTLAVADCIMQRGDFAEYMRAYGRRYPDVGYGGLFLKWINSDDAPAYGSW
;
A
#
# COMPACT_ATOMS: atom_id res chain seq x y z
N MET A 1 0.96 -21.52 -6.60
CA MET A 1 -0.05 -20.75 -7.35
C MET A 1 -1.35 -20.49 -6.60
N LYS A 2 -2.23 -21.48 -6.31
CA LYS A 2 -3.52 -21.18 -5.64
C LYS A 2 -3.36 -20.56 -4.24
N GLU A 3 -2.41 -21.08 -3.47
CA GLU A 3 -2.11 -20.59 -2.12
C GLU A 3 -1.55 -19.15 -2.13
N GLU A 4 -0.63 -18.85 -3.05
CA GLU A 4 -0.01 -17.52 -3.19
C GLU A 4 -1.03 -16.46 -3.61
N ILE A 5 -1.96 -16.81 -4.51
CA ILE A 5 -3.07 -15.93 -4.89
C ILE A 5 -3.98 -15.65 -3.67
N SER A 6 -4.24 -16.67 -2.86
CA SER A 6 -5.02 -16.53 -1.62
C SER A 6 -4.35 -15.57 -0.62
N GLN A 7 -3.03 -15.63 -0.49
CA GLN A 7 -2.26 -14.77 0.41
C GLN A 7 -2.31 -13.29 -0.01
N MET A 8 -2.09 -12.99 -1.31
CA MET A 8 -2.16 -11.63 -1.83
C MET A 8 -3.57 -11.04 -1.69
N LEU A 9 -4.61 -11.83 -2.01
CA LEU A 9 -6.00 -11.39 -1.83
C LEU A 9 -6.32 -11.14 -0.34
N GLY A 10 -5.79 -11.98 0.55
CA GLY A 10 -5.93 -11.79 1.99
C GLY A 10 -5.28 -10.49 2.50
N ALA A 11 -4.07 -10.16 2.01
CA ALA A 11 -3.38 -8.92 2.36
C ALA A 11 -4.17 -7.69 1.86
N ILE A 12 -4.62 -7.70 0.61
CA ILE A 12 -5.43 -6.61 0.03
C ILE A 12 -6.77 -6.47 0.78
N ALA A 13 -7.43 -7.59 1.09
CA ALA A 13 -8.65 -7.54 1.89
C ALA A 13 -8.38 -6.96 3.28
N GLY A 14 -7.30 -7.38 3.94
CA GLY A 14 -6.89 -6.88 5.25
C GLY A 14 -6.66 -5.36 5.26
N ASP A 15 -5.97 -4.84 4.25
CA ASP A 15 -5.79 -3.39 4.03
C ASP A 15 -7.14 -2.67 3.92
N ILE A 16 -8.00 -3.10 3.00
CA ILE A 16 -9.33 -2.50 2.78
C ILE A 16 -10.18 -2.52 4.05
N ILE A 17 -10.22 -3.67 4.75
CA ILE A 17 -10.96 -3.84 6.00
C ILE A 17 -10.41 -2.91 7.09
N GLY A 18 -9.08 -2.80 7.18
CA GLY A 18 -8.37 -2.03 8.21
C GLY A 18 -8.42 -0.52 8.03
N SER A 19 -8.57 -0.04 6.78
CA SER A 19 -8.49 1.39 6.42
C SER A 19 -9.32 2.34 7.30
N VAL A 20 -10.54 1.95 7.68
CA VAL A 20 -11.43 2.80 8.49
C VAL A 20 -11.04 2.88 9.97
N TYR A 21 -10.15 1.99 10.42
CA TYR A 21 -9.75 1.86 11.83
C TYR A 21 -8.37 2.47 12.13
N GLU A 22 -7.56 2.79 11.12
CA GLU A 22 -6.19 3.31 11.27
C GLU A 22 -6.10 4.52 12.23
N HIS A 23 -7.08 5.42 12.13
CA HIS A 23 -7.20 6.62 12.97
C HIS A 23 -8.34 6.53 14.00
N ASN A 24 -9.09 5.43 13.99
CA ASN A 24 -10.28 5.19 14.82
C ASN A 24 -10.23 3.78 15.41
N ASN A 25 -9.19 3.52 16.19
CA ASN A 25 -8.89 2.18 16.71
C ASN A 25 -10.01 1.63 17.61
N ILE A 26 -10.33 0.35 17.40
CA ILE A 26 -11.20 -0.45 18.28
C ILE A 26 -10.39 -1.60 18.88
N LYS A 27 -10.76 -2.06 20.09
CA LYS A 27 -10.14 -3.23 20.73
C LYS A 27 -10.92 -4.53 20.54
N SER A 28 -12.01 -4.47 19.76
CA SER A 28 -12.88 -5.61 19.48
C SER A 28 -12.44 -6.34 18.22
N LYS A 29 -12.70 -7.64 18.16
CA LYS A 29 -12.64 -8.45 16.92
C LYS A 29 -13.99 -8.59 16.24
N ASP A 30 -15.05 -8.09 16.87
CA ASP A 30 -16.39 -8.03 16.32
C ASP A 30 -16.56 -6.69 15.61
N PHE A 31 -16.38 -6.70 14.29
CA PHE A 31 -16.49 -5.54 13.41
C PHE A 31 -16.91 -5.98 12.00
N PRO A 32 -17.61 -5.13 11.24
CA PRO A 32 -17.94 -5.44 9.85
C PRO A 32 -16.65 -5.46 9.02
N LEU A 33 -16.52 -6.48 8.16
CA LEU A 33 -15.37 -6.58 7.25
C LEU A 33 -15.40 -5.46 6.21
N PHE A 34 -16.57 -5.18 5.63
CA PHE A 34 -16.70 -4.17 4.57
C PHE A 34 -17.77 -3.14 4.91
N GLY A 35 -17.51 -1.91 4.49
CA GLY A 35 -18.43 -0.79 4.59
C GLY A 35 -18.18 0.24 3.48
N PRO A 36 -19.06 1.24 3.33
CA PRO A 36 -18.96 2.23 2.24
C PRO A 36 -17.71 3.11 2.32
N ASN A 37 -17.06 3.18 3.50
CA ASN A 37 -15.86 3.98 3.73
C ASN A 37 -14.57 3.16 3.65
N CYS A 38 -14.65 1.83 3.46
CA CYS A 38 -13.47 1.00 3.30
C CYS A 38 -12.82 1.29 1.94
N THR A 39 -11.53 1.56 1.94
CA THR A 39 -10.74 1.81 0.73
C THR A 39 -9.38 1.11 0.83
N PHE A 40 -8.76 0.80 -0.31
CA PHE A 40 -7.35 0.39 -0.31
C PHE A 40 -6.46 1.59 0.03
N THR A 41 -5.27 1.30 0.56
CA THR A 41 -4.29 2.31 0.98
C THR A 41 -2.97 2.17 0.22
N ASP A 42 -1.95 2.91 0.67
CA ASP A 42 -0.58 2.78 0.21
C ASP A 42 -0.03 1.37 0.36
N ASP A 43 -0.48 0.59 1.35
CA ASP A 43 -0.09 -0.81 1.53
C ASP A 43 -0.42 -1.67 0.30
N THR A 44 -1.65 -1.57 -0.22
CA THR A 44 -2.04 -2.28 -1.45
C THR A 44 -1.24 -1.77 -2.65
N VAL A 45 -1.11 -0.44 -2.81
CA VAL A 45 -0.43 0.14 -3.97
C VAL A 45 1.05 -0.26 -4.01
N MET A 46 1.75 -0.21 -2.88
CA MET A 46 3.17 -0.59 -2.78
C MET A 46 3.36 -2.11 -2.90
N THR A 47 2.45 -2.91 -2.36
CA THR A 47 2.46 -4.37 -2.52
C THR A 47 2.38 -4.75 -4.01
N LEU A 48 1.48 -4.11 -4.76
CA LEU A 48 1.36 -4.34 -6.21
C LEU A 48 2.58 -3.84 -6.99
N ALA A 49 3.15 -2.69 -6.59
CA ALA A 49 4.38 -2.17 -7.21
C ALA A 49 5.56 -3.15 -7.05
N VAL A 50 5.74 -3.70 -5.86
CA VAL A 50 6.78 -4.70 -5.56
C VAL A 50 6.54 -5.98 -6.34
N ALA A 51 5.31 -6.48 -6.39
CA ALA A 51 4.96 -7.68 -7.14
C ALA A 51 5.26 -7.53 -8.64
N ASP A 52 4.83 -6.42 -9.25
CA ASP A 52 5.10 -6.13 -10.66
C ASP A 52 6.62 -5.98 -10.93
N CYS A 53 7.34 -5.27 -10.05
CA CYS A 53 8.79 -5.14 -10.14
C CYS A 53 9.51 -6.49 -10.13
N ILE A 54 9.10 -7.43 -9.26
CA ILE A 54 9.68 -8.78 -9.19
C ILE A 54 9.40 -9.56 -10.48
N MET A 55 8.16 -9.50 -10.99
CA MET A 55 7.77 -10.20 -12.21
C MET A 55 8.55 -9.70 -13.43
N GLN A 56 8.82 -8.40 -13.50
CA GLN A 56 9.51 -7.75 -14.61
C GLN A 56 11.03 -7.67 -14.42
N ARG A 57 11.54 -8.01 -13.23
CA ARG A 57 12.95 -7.86 -12.83
C ARG A 57 13.43 -6.41 -12.96
N GLY A 58 12.57 -5.46 -12.56
CA GLY A 58 12.80 -4.03 -12.64
C GLY A 58 13.54 -3.44 -11.44
N ASP A 59 13.63 -2.11 -11.42
CA ASP A 59 14.13 -1.34 -10.28
C ASP A 59 13.00 -0.99 -9.31
N PHE A 60 13.18 -1.32 -8.02
CA PHE A 60 12.13 -1.10 -7.02
C PHE A 60 11.77 0.38 -6.84
N ALA A 61 12.77 1.27 -6.86
CA ALA A 61 12.51 2.70 -6.68
C ALA A 61 11.75 3.29 -7.88
N GLU A 62 12.02 2.83 -9.10
CA GLU A 62 11.24 3.21 -10.28
C GLU A 62 9.77 2.78 -10.15
N TYR A 63 9.52 1.50 -9.87
CA TYR A 63 8.16 0.94 -9.82
C TYR A 63 7.34 1.51 -8.66
N MET A 64 7.91 1.58 -7.46
CA MET A 64 7.22 2.13 -6.29
C MET A 64 6.86 3.60 -6.51
N ARG A 65 7.77 4.40 -7.08
CA ARG A 65 7.46 5.81 -7.41
C ARG A 65 6.43 5.93 -8.53
N ALA A 66 6.50 5.10 -9.57
CA ALA A 66 5.52 5.13 -10.66
C ALA A 66 4.10 4.83 -10.16
N TYR A 67 3.94 3.80 -9.32
CA TYR A 67 2.66 3.47 -8.69
C TYR A 67 2.22 4.55 -7.70
N GLY A 68 3.14 5.05 -6.87
CA GLY A 68 2.87 6.12 -5.92
C GLY A 68 2.36 7.40 -6.57
N ARG A 69 2.98 7.82 -7.68
CA ARG A 69 2.55 8.99 -8.46
C ARG A 69 1.20 8.78 -9.13
N ARG A 70 0.85 7.54 -9.46
CA ARG A 70 -0.44 7.20 -10.06
C ARG A 70 -1.59 7.25 -9.05
N TYR A 71 -1.31 7.03 -7.77
CA TYR A 71 -2.29 7.01 -6.69
C TYR A 71 -1.87 7.90 -5.52
N PRO A 72 -1.70 9.22 -5.68
CA PRO A 72 -1.06 10.07 -4.68
C PRO A 72 -1.82 10.21 -3.35
N ASP A 73 -3.14 9.99 -3.35
CA ASP A 73 -4.05 10.33 -2.25
C ASP A 73 -4.53 9.10 -1.45
N VAL A 74 -3.70 8.08 -1.29
CA VAL A 74 -4.08 6.79 -0.68
C VAL A 74 -3.47 6.50 0.70
N GLY A 75 -2.90 7.51 1.37
CA GLY A 75 -2.45 7.37 2.77
C GLY A 75 -0.95 7.41 3.02
N TYR A 76 -0.12 7.70 2.00
CA TYR A 76 1.33 7.78 2.18
C TYR A 76 1.75 8.73 3.31
N GLY A 77 2.68 8.26 4.15
CA GLY A 77 3.38 9.12 5.09
C GLY A 77 4.06 10.30 4.40
N GLY A 78 4.01 11.50 4.99
CA GLY A 78 4.40 12.73 4.31
C GLY A 78 5.84 12.78 3.77
N LEU A 79 6.81 12.14 4.44
CA LEU A 79 8.19 12.02 3.93
C LEU A 79 8.29 11.04 2.76
N PHE A 80 7.54 9.95 2.81
CA PHE A 80 7.51 8.96 1.75
C PHE A 80 6.81 9.51 0.49
N LEU A 81 5.74 10.30 0.65
CA LEU A 81 5.12 11.00 -0.47
C LEU A 81 6.08 12.01 -1.13
N LYS A 82 6.93 12.69 -0.36
CA LYS A 82 8.00 13.55 -0.91
C LYS A 82 9.01 12.73 -1.71
N TRP A 83 9.40 11.57 -1.19
CA TRP A 83 10.29 10.64 -1.90
C TRP A 83 9.69 10.16 -3.22
N ILE A 84 8.41 9.78 -3.21
CA ILE A 84 7.65 9.38 -4.41
C ILE A 84 7.78 10.45 -5.50
N ASN A 85 7.68 11.72 -5.12
CA ASN A 85 7.70 12.85 -6.05
C ASN A 85 9.10 13.41 -6.36
N SER A 86 10.17 12.84 -5.80
CA SER A 86 11.54 13.25 -6.11
C SER A 86 12.04 12.64 -7.43
N ASP A 87 12.85 13.40 -8.16
CA ASP A 87 13.43 12.95 -9.43
C ASP A 87 14.54 11.91 -9.22
N ASP A 88 15.36 12.09 -8.19
CA ASP A 88 16.59 11.33 -7.92
C ASP A 88 16.46 10.22 -6.85
N ALA A 89 15.26 10.01 -6.29
CA ALA A 89 14.98 8.99 -5.25
C ALA A 89 16.01 8.93 -4.10
N PRO A 90 16.36 10.07 -3.47
CA PRO A 90 17.33 10.09 -2.39
C PRO A 90 16.78 9.33 -1.18
N ALA A 91 17.65 8.90 -0.26
CA ALA A 91 17.17 8.37 1.01
C ALA A 91 16.25 9.39 1.70
N TYR A 92 15.04 8.96 2.10
CA TYR A 92 14.01 9.87 2.59
C TYR A 92 13.95 10.01 4.12
N GLY A 93 14.95 9.44 4.82
CA GLY A 93 15.17 9.66 6.24
C GLY A 93 14.12 9.04 7.16
N SER A 94 13.67 7.80 6.87
CA SER A 94 12.96 6.99 7.87
C SER A 94 13.96 6.48 8.91
N TRP A 95 13.78 6.91 10.16
CA TRP A 95 14.59 6.49 11.31
C TRP A 95 13.91 5.37 12.08
#